data_AF-A0AAD9N9A9-F1
#
_entry.id   AF-A0AAD9N9A9-F1
#
_cell.length_a   1.000
_cell.length_b   1.000
_cell.length_c   1.000
_cell.angle_alpha   90.00
_cell.angle_beta   90.00
_cell.angle_gamma   90.00
#
_symmetry.space_group_name_H-M   'P 1'
#
loop_
_entity.id
_entity.type
_entity.pdbx_description
1 polymer ?
#
loop_
_entity_poly.entity_id
_entity_poly.type
_entity_poly.pdbx_seq_one_letter_code
_entity_poly.pdbx_strand_id
1 'polypeptide(L)'
;MAQNKGSKTLSGRRGRLRADSGATRLVVRDEATTRCMENVDMGCTDDVYISCTENVNIQQYKEAYLTKCFSLMANQWLVNYTFDDPVLQFLLTGLQQQQVATAAAKSLENISSQCRGHMANHLDGLLQIVQAVDTFNVSEEATTGLLKGAASILTKVPHEKVTNALRQLCTYQVEALKKVLEQQDQKMAIGNKHHDPAVWLDRLAAIFRNLTPFPIESGQDHPCQPVVLEIWPVLSDACTKYQADVRIIERCCRCIRFVVRCLGRGSSALLTPLVTQMVSLYNVHQHSCFLYLASILVDEYGKEANCIQGLVDMLQAFTVPTFKLLEQENGLRNHPDTVDDLFRLCMRFTQRSPVVFLQCPVIKPLLCCGIAACGLDHKDANASVTKFWTEFIKVGHERDTREDFELRKSLVKNLLEEHGKALVEAVIKACVFCLPSYMMPDSADVIYELMMFDRPQRPTPSLNQMLAHSVLGYSSSQLGPMSARHRIGETLISVTDPEEMFTVPRSKRRLLV
;
A
#
# COMPACT_ATOMS: atom_id res chain seq x y z
N MET A 1 31.30 -63.20 60.37
CA MET A 1 30.90 -62.30 61.47
C MET A 1 30.55 -60.94 60.88
N ALA A 2 29.33 -60.46 61.20
CA ALA A 2 28.79 -59.09 61.19
C ALA A 2 29.38 -58.04 60.20
N GLN A 3 28.59 -57.55 59.23
CA GLN A 3 27.79 -56.29 59.29
C GLN A 3 28.63 -55.02 59.59
N ASN A 4 28.68 -54.02 58.68
CA ASN A 4 27.66 -52.97 58.57
C ASN A 4 27.85 -51.98 57.39
N LYS A 5 26.70 -51.41 56.98
CA LYS A 5 26.32 -50.38 55.99
C LYS A 5 27.21 -49.10 55.99
N GLY A 6 27.29 -48.26 54.94
CA GLY A 6 26.45 -48.12 53.75
C GLY A 6 26.94 -47.10 52.69
N SER A 7 26.21 -47.12 51.58
CA SER A 7 26.24 -46.40 50.28
C SER A 7 26.58 -44.89 50.33
N LYS A 8 27.16 -44.26 49.29
CA LYS A 8 26.72 -44.24 47.88
C LYS A 8 27.88 -44.09 46.87
N THR A 9 27.77 -44.89 45.83
CA THR A 9 28.51 -44.92 44.55
C THR A 9 28.25 -43.71 43.65
N LEU A 10 29.28 -43.27 42.92
CA LEU A 10 29.26 -43.27 41.45
C LEU A 10 30.70 -43.24 40.90
N SER A 11 31.13 -44.43 40.52
CA SER A 11 32.37 -44.72 39.82
C SER A 11 32.35 -44.19 38.39
N GLY A 12 33.46 -43.62 37.94
CA GLY A 12 33.72 -43.52 36.51
C GLY A 12 33.83 -44.90 35.86
N ARG A 13 33.37 -45.03 34.61
CA ARG A 13 34.07 -45.70 33.50
C ARG A 13 33.26 -45.72 32.20
N ARG A 14 33.99 -45.43 31.12
CA ARG A 14 33.90 -46.02 29.76
C ARG A 14 32.65 -45.71 28.94
N GLY A 15 32.76 -44.67 28.11
CA GLY A 15 31.97 -44.57 26.88
C GLY A 15 32.46 -45.62 25.86
N ARG A 16 31.59 -46.56 25.51
CA ARG A 16 31.73 -47.43 24.33
C ARG A 16 31.41 -46.61 23.09
N LEU A 17 32.33 -46.58 22.12
CA LEU A 17 32.01 -46.31 20.73
C LEU A 17 31.16 -47.46 20.19
N ARG A 18 29.92 -47.15 19.79
CA ARG A 18 29.18 -47.92 18.78
C ARG A 18 28.92 -46.97 17.63
N ALA A 19 29.52 -47.29 16.49
CA ALA A 19 29.16 -46.71 15.21
C ALA A 19 27.87 -47.38 14.75
N ASP A 20 26.81 -46.61 14.56
CA ASP A 20 25.66 -46.97 13.72
C ASP A 20 25.17 -45.69 13.02
N SER A 21 25.23 -45.74 11.68
CA SER A 21 24.57 -44.90 10.68
C SER A 21 24.36 -43.39 10.97
N GLY A 22 25.25 -42.56 10.39
CA GLY A 22 24.86 -41.37 9.63
C GLY A 22 24.08 -40.24 10.33
N ALA A 23 24.66 -39.62 11.37
CA ALA A 23 24.40 -38.21 11.74
C ALA A 23 25.42 -37.76 12.79
N THR A 24 26.47 -37.04 12.37
CA THR A 24 27.44 -36.46 13.30
C THR A 24 26.79 -35.26 14.00
N ARG A 25 26.35 -35.44 15.25
CA ARG A 25 25.85 -34.34 16.12
C ARG A 25 27.02 -33.45 16.55
N LEU A 26 27.06 -32.22 16.03
CA LEU A 26 28.00 -31.18 16.44
C LEU A 26 27.31 -30.22 17.41
N VAL A 27 27.64 -30.31 18.70
CA VAL A 27 27.27 -29.30 19.70
C VAL A 27 28.38 -28.25 19.71
N VAL A 28 28.17 -27.12 19.04
CA VAL A 28 29.11 -25.99 19.06
C VAL A 28 28.75 -25.09 20.24
N ARG A 29 29.47 -25.23 21.35
CA ARG A 29 29.43 -24.25 22.45
C ARG A 29 30.41 -23.13 22.12
N ASP A 30 29.90 -21.97 21.76
CA ASP A 30 30.68 -20.75 21.63
C ASP A 30 30.67 -19.99 22.97
N GLU A 31 31.83 -19.79 23.59
CA GLU A 31 31.96 -19.19 24.93
C GLU A 31 31.45 -17.74 24.98
N ALA A 32 31.53 -16.99 23.87
CA ALA A 32 31.00 -15.63 23.79
C ALA A 32 29.45 -15.61 23.79
N THR A 33 28.83 -16.54 23.05
CA THR A 33 27.38 -16.71 23.01
C THR A 33 26.84 -17.28 24.34
N THR A 34 27.59 -18.19 24.97
CA THR A 34 27.24 -18.79 26.27
C THR A 34 27.27 -17.75 27.40
N ARG A 35 28.24 -16.81 27.40
CA ARG A 35 28.28 -15.71 28.39
C ARG A 35 27.15 -14.68 28.25
N CYS A 36 26.66 -14.42 27.03
CA CYS A 36 25.46 -13.61 26.85
C CYS A 36 24.19 -14.33 27.33
N MET A 37 24.13 -15.65 27.19
CA MET A 37 23.02 -16.48 27.69
C MET A 37 23.10 -16.77 29.21
N GLU A 38 24.27 -16.69 29.84
CA GLU A 38 24.44 -16.87 31.29
C GLU A 38 24.14 -15.59 32.10
N ASN A 39 24.30 -14.40 31.50
CA ASN A 39 24.04 -13.11 32.16
C ASN A 39 22.62 -12.57 31.91
N VAL A 40 21.89 -13.13 30.95
CA VAL A 40 20.46 -12.88 30.73
C VAL A 40 19.79 -14.20 31.07
N ASP A 41 19.02 -14.28 32.16
CA ASP A 41 18.34 -15.51 32.60
C ASP A 41 17.25 -15.90 31.58
N MET A 42 17.69 -16.41 30.44
CA MET A 42 16.88 -16.87 29.34
C MET A 42 16.56 -18.33 29.63
N GLY A 43 15.41 -18.58 30.26
CA GLY A 43 14.80 -19.91 30.38
C GLY A 43 14.36 -20.50 29.04
N CYS A 44 15.25 -20.51 28.03
CA CYS A 44 15.04 -21.09 26.72
C CYS A 44 15.88 -22.37 26.62
N THR A 45 15.41 -23.44 27.27
CA THR A 45 15.96 -24.80 27.14
C THR A 45 15.33 -25.57 25.98
N ASP A 46 14.93 -24.88 24.91
CA ASP A 46 14.47 -25.56 23.70
C ASP A 46 15.68 -25.74 22.79
N ASP A 47 16.29 -26.93 22.89
CA ASP A 47 17.32 -27.39 21.99
C ASP A 47 16.87 -27.22 20.52
N VAL A 48 17.54 -26.36 19.77
CA VAL A 48 17.28 -26.17 18.33
C VAL A 48 17.91 -27.34 17.57
N TYR A 49 17.12 -28.38 17.28
CA TYR A 49 17.55 -29.53 16.50
C TYR A 49 17.40 -29.26 14.99
N ILE A 50 18.51 -29.29 14.23
CA ILE A 50 18.51 -29.24 12.76
C ILE A 50 19.36 -30.39 12.24
N SER A 51 18.77 -31.28 11.43
CA SER A 51 19.44 -32.42 10.80
C SER A 51 20.36 -31.97 9.67
N CYS A 52 21.66 -32.27 9.76
CA CYS A 52 22.63 -31.98 8.69
C CYS A 52 22.98 -33.27 7.92
N THR A 53 22.82 -33.25 6.60
CA THR A 53 23.49 -34.17 5.68
C THR A 53 24.82 -33.56 5.22
N GLU A 54 25.79 -34.42 4.93
CA GLU A 54 27.25 -34.18 4.94
C GLU A 54 27.76 -33.02 4.04
N ASN A 55 28.88 -32.43 4.49
CA ASN A 55 29.62 -31.25 3.98
C ASN A 55 29.02 -29.87 4.27
N VAL A 56 28.80 -29.56 5.56
CA VAL A 56 28.42 -28.21 6.00
C VAL A 56 29.67 -27.41 6.41
N ASN A 57 29.89 -26.28 5.74
CA ASN A 57 30.87 -25.28 6.16
C ASN A 57 30.46 -24.74 7.56
N ILE A 58 31.29 -24.98 8.58
CA ILE A 58 31.03 -24.59 9.99
C ILE A 58 30.67 -23.10 10.10
N GLN A 59 31.20 -22.25 9.21
CA GLN A 59 30.87 -20.84 9.15
C GLN A 59 29.41 -20.59 8.75
N GLN A 60 28.93 -21.25 7.69
CA GLN A 60 27.51 -21.17 7.28
C GLN A 60 26.56 -21.70 8.35
N TYR A 61 26.98 -22.69 9.15
CA TYR A 61 26.20 -23.20 10.26
C TYR A 61 26.07 -22.17 11.40
N LYS A 62 27.19 -21.52 11.78
CA LYS A 62 27.18 -20.44 12.78
C LYS A 62 26.32 -19.26 12.33
N GLU A 63 26.40 -18.90 11.04
CA GLU A 63 25.59 -17.85 10.42
C GLU A 63 24.09 -18.17 10.49
N ALA A 64 23.69 -19.39 10.13
CA ALA A 64 22.30 -19.83 10.18
C ALA A 64 21.76 -19.88 11.62
N TYR A 65 22.58 -20.33 12.58
CA TYR A 65 22.24 -20.35 14.00
C TYR A 65 22.05 -18.93 14.55
N LEU A 66 23.02 -18.03 14.33
CA LEU A 66 22.92 -16.63 14.76
C LEU A 66 21.73 -15.91 14.13
N THR A 67 21.50 -16.11 12.83
CA THR A 67 20.32 -15.56 12.13
C THR A 67 19.02 -16.05 12.76
N LYS A 68 18.97 -17.32 13.17
CA LYS A 68 17.81 -17.89 13.86
C LYS A 68 17.65 -17.32 15.27
N CYS A 69 18.73 -17.15 16.03
CA CYS A 69 18.70 -16.48 17.34
C CYS A 69 18.19 -15.04 17.22
N PHE A 70 18.71 -14.27 16.26
CA PHE A 70 18.24 -12.91 15.97
C PHE A 70 16.75 -12.88 15.61
N SER A 71 16.29 -13.83 14.80
CA SER A 71 14.88 -13.97 14.43
C SER A 71 13.98 -14.39 15.62
N LEU A 72 14.44 -15.27 16.50
CA LEU A 72 13.68 -15.74 17.66
C LEU A 72 13.53 -14.66 18.73
N MET A 73 14.62 -13.95 19.05
CA MET A 73 14.61 -12.83 19.98
C MET A 73 13.65 -11.72 19.53
N ALA A 74 13.64 -11.39 18.24
CA ALA A 74 12.79 -10.35 17.67
C ALA A 74 11.29 -10.69 17.63
N ASN A 75 10.93 -11.98 17.56
CA ASN A 75 9.54 -12.40 17.33
C ASN A 75 8.82 -12.98 18.58
N GLN A 76 9.53 -13.62 19.50
CA GLN A 76 8.90 -14.36 20.62
C GLN A 76 9.20 -13.78 22.00
N TRP A 77 10.39 -13.19 22.20
CA TRP A 77 10.86 -12.84 23.54
C TRP A 77 10.41 -11.44 23.98
N LEU A 78 10.47 -10.46 23.07
CA LEU A 78 10.28 -9.04 23.42
C LEU A 78 8.82 -8.57 23.49
N VAL A 79 7.86 -9.41 23.11
CA VAL A 79 6.43 -9.13 23.31
C VAL A 79 6.03 -9.32 24.78
N ASN A 80 6.78 -10.15 25.54
CA ASN A 80 6.42 -10.57 26.89
C ASN A 80 7.40 -10.11 27.99
N TYR A 81 8.59 -9.62 27.63
CA TYR A 81 9.65 -9.25 28.59
C TYR A 81 10.17 -7.82 28.39
N THR A 82 10.71 -7.23 29.46
CA THR A 82 11.37 -5.92 29.43
C THR A 82 12.58 -5.96 28.48
N PHE A 83 12.62 -4.99 27.57
CA PHE A 83 13.75 -4.80 26.66
C PHE A 83 14.93 -4.20 27.43
N ASP A 84 16.08 -4.89 27.43
CA ASP A 84 17.29 -4.49 28.17
C ASP A 84 18.47 -4.17 27.22
N ASP A 85 19.35 -3.26 27.65
CA ASP A 85 20.58 -2.82 26.96
C ASP A 85 21.48 -3.95 26.40
N PRO A 86 21.64 -5.13 27.04
CA PRO A 86 22.46 -6.21 26.51
C PRO A 86 21.99 -6.74 25.15
N VAL A 87 20.67 -6.76 24.90
CA VAL A 87 20.09 -7.21 23.62
C VAL A 87 20.47 -6.24 22.51
N LEU A 88 20.41 -4.93 22.78
CA LEU A 88 20.85 -3.91 21.84
C LEU A 88 22.35 -4.05 21.55
N GLN A 89 23.18 -4.23 22.57
CA GLN A 89 24.62 -4.40 22.41
C GLN A 89 24.99 -5.65 21.57
N PHE A 90 24.24 -6.74 21.75
CA PHE A 90 24.38 -7.95 20.94
C PHE A 90 24.05 -7.69 19.47
N LEU A 91 22.97 -6.96 19.19
CA LEU A 91 22.59 -6.56 17.83
C LEU A 91 23.61 -5.62 17.19
N LEU A 92 24.15 -4.66 17.93
CA LEU A 92 25.20 -3.76 17.46
C LEU A 92 26.47 -4.52 17.07
N THR A 93 26.84 -5.52 17.87
CA THR A 93 27.97 -6.41 17.56
C THR A 93 27.69 -7.22 16.30
N GLY A 94 26.47 -7.73 16.13
CA GLY A 94 26.05 -8.43 14.92
C GLY A 94 26.04 -7.53 13.68
N LEU A 95 25.70 -6.25 13.82
CA LEU A 95 25.69 -5.29 12.71
C LEU A 95 27.09 -5.04 12.14
N GLN A 96 28.13 -5.10 12.98
CA GLN A 96 29.53 -4.97 12.58
C GLN A 96 30.07 -6.23 11.88
N GLN A 97 29.39 -7.37 11.99
CA GLN A 97 29.81 -8.63 11.40
C GLN A 97 29.18 -8.82 10.00
N GLN A 98 30.02 -8.79 8.97
CA GLN A 98 29.60 -8.83 7.55
C GLN A 98 28.57 -9.93 7.21
N GLN A 99 28.67 -11.10 7.86
CA GLN A 99 27.86 -12.27 7.57
C GLN A 99 26.46 -12.23 8.21
N VAL A 100 26.31 -11.55 9.35
CA VAL A 100 25.04 -11.48 10.10
C VAL A 100 24.45 -10.07 10.17
N ALA A 101 25.12 -9.08 9.58
CA ALA A 101 24.69 -7.68 9.61
C ALA A 101 23.26 -7.47 9.11
N THR A 102 22.87 -8.14 8.02
CA THR A 102 21.49 -8.06 7.49
C THR A 102 20.47 -8.66 8.47
N ALA A 103 20.80 -9.77 9.13
CA ALA A 103 19.91 -10.39 10.13
C ALA A 103 19.78 -9.51 11.38
N ALA A 104 20.89 -8.97 11.87
CA ALA A 104 20.92 -8.03 12.99
C ALA A 104 20.10 -6.76 12.69
N ALA A 105 20.23 -6.20 11.48
CA ALA A 105 19.46 -5.05 11.04
C ALA A 105 17.95 -5.33 10.99
N LYS A 106 17.53 -6.49 10.45
CA LYS A 106 16.11 -6.91 10.45
C LYS A 106 15.56 -7.12 11.86
N SER A 107 16.36 -7.69 12.76
CA SER A 107 15.96 -7.81 14.17
C SER A 107 15.84 -6.45 14.84
N LEU A 108 16.76 -5.53 14.58
CA LEU A 108 16.70 -4.17 15.10
C LEU A 108 15.49 -3.39 14.57
N GLU A 109 15.10 -3.55 13.30
CA GLU A 109 13.83 -3.04 12.77
C GLU A 109 12.64 -3.57 13.58
N ASN A 110 12.56 -4.90 13.75
CA ASN A 110 11.43 -5.55 14.41
C ASN A 110 11.27 -5.07 15.85
N ILE A 111 12.38 -4.93 16.56
CA ILE A 111 12.42 -4.41 17.93
C ILE A 111 11.99 -2.95 17.95
N SER A 112 12.53 -2.12 17.06
CA SER A 112 12.15 -0.72 16.93
C SER A 112 10.65 -0.55 16.68
N SER A 113 10.07 -1.43 15.87
CA SER A 113 8.65 -1.38 15.48
C SER A 113 7.69 -1.87 16.58
N GLN A 114 8.10 -2.86 17.38
CA GLN A 114 7.29 -3.48 18.43
C GLN A 114 7.45 -2.78 19.79
N CYS A 115 8.67 -2.36 20.14
CA CYS A 115 9.05 -1.80 21.44
C CYS A 115 9.30 -0.28 21.37
N ARG A 116 8.52 0.45 20.56
CA ARG A 116 8.73 1.88 20.26
C ARG A 116 8.93 2.77 21.50
N GLY A 117 8.17 2.49 22.58
CA GLY A 117 8.23 3.26 23.82
C GLY A 117 9.57 3.12 24.56
N HIS A 118 10.09 1.89 24.66
CA HIS A 118 11.40 1.63 25.27
C HIS A 118 12.54 2.12 24.37
N MET A 119 12.40 1.91 23.06
CA MET A 119 13.39 2.34 22.06
C MET A 119 13.50 3.87 21.92
N ALA A 120 12.55 4.64 22.45
CA ALA A 120 12.62 6.10 22.47
C ALA A 120 13.89 6.64 23.17
N ASN A 121 14.37 5.94 24.21
CA ASN A 121 15.59 6.31 24.93
C ASN A 121 16.87 5.99 24.14
N HIS A 122 16.79 5.12 23.14
CA HIS A 122 17.91 4.70 22.29
C HIS A 122 17.87 5.32 20.89
N LEU A 123 17.02 6.33 20.69
CA LEU A 123 16.84 6.98 19.39
C LEU A 123 18.16 7.51 18.82
N ASP A 124 18.97 8.19 19.64
CA ASP A 124 20.24 8.79 19.17
C ASP A 124 21.21 7.72 18.64
N GLY A 125 21.30 6.57 19.31
CA GLY A 125 22.12 5.44 18.85
C GLY A 125 21.60 4.87 17.53
N LEU A 126 20.29 4.75 17.37
CA LEU A 126 19.69 4.29 16.11
C LEU A 126 19.88 5.29 14.97
N LEU A 127 19.81 6.60 15.24
CA LEU A 127 20.10 7.64 14.25
C LEU A 127 21.56 7.54 13.76
N GLN A 128 22.51 7.31 14.65
CA GLN A 128 23.92 7.09 14.29
C GLN A 128 24.11 5.85 13.41
N ILE A 129 23.43 4.75 13.73
CA ILE A 129 23.44 3.52 12.92
C ILE A 129 22.92 3.81 11.51
N VAL A 130 21.80 4.53 11.40
CA VAL A 130 21.18 4.89 10.12
C VAL A 130 22.12 5.77 9.28
N GLN A 131 22.79 6.75 9.90
CA GLN A 131 23.75 7.61 9.20
C GLN A 131 24.98 6.86 8.71
N ALA A 132 25.39 5.81 9.43
CA ALA A 132 26.50 4.94 9.05
C ALA A 132 26.06 3.70 8.23
N VAL A 133 24.79 3.60 7.83
CA VAL A 133 24.22 2.32 7.36
C VAL A 133 24.92 1.75 6.12
N ASP A 134 25.33 2.63 5.20
CA ASP A 134 26.01 2.24 3.96
C ASP A 134 27.50 1.85 4.21
N THR A 135 28.01 1.98 5.44
CA THR A 135 29.31 1.41 5.86
C THR A 135 29.20 -0.06 6.28
N PHE A 136 27.99 -0.54 6.58
CA PHE A 136 27.74 -1.93 6.92
C PHE A 136 27.37 -2.75 5.68
N ASN A 137 27.65 -4.05 5.70
CA ASN A 137 27.23 -4.99 4.65
C ASN A 137 25.77 -5.42 4.85
N VAL A 138 24.86 -4.46 4.75
CA VAL A 138 23.43 -4.63 4.97
C VAL A 138 22.69 -4.60 3.63
N SER A 139 21.70 -5.47 3.45
CA SER A 139 20.88 -5.46 2.25
C SER A 139 19.99 -4.20 2.19
N GLU A 140 19.64 -3.75 0.98
CA GLU A 140 18.79 -2.55 0.80
C GLU A 140 17.43 -2.68 1.50
N GLU A 141 16.87 -3.88 1.52
CA GLU A 141 15.63 -4.19 2.24
C GLU A 141 15.81 -3.95 3.75
N ALA A 142 16.91 -4.42 4.34
CA ALA A 142 17.20 -4.24 5.76
C ALA A 142 17.56 -2.79 6.09
N THR A 143 18.24 -2.05 5.20
CA THR A 143 18.47 -0.61 5.36
C THR A 143 17.15 0.16 5.38
N THR A 144 16.25 -0.13 4.46
CA THR A 144 14.89 0.45 4.44
C THR A 144 14.11 0.05 5.70
N GLY A 145 14.28 -1.18 6.18
CA GLY A 145 13.74 -1.67 7.44
C GLY A 145 14.23 -0.85 8.65
N LEU A 146 15.52 -0.58 8.76
CA LEU A 146 16.09 0.24 9.83
C LEU A 146 15.52 1.66 9.83
N LEU A 147 15.40 2.28 8.65
CA LEU A 147 14.76 3.60 8.49
C LEU A 147 13.31 3.58 8.95
N LYS A 148 12.55 2.54 8.59
CA LYS A 148 11.19 2.31 9.06
C LYS A 148 11.14 2.17 10.58
N GLY A 149 12.05 1.39 11.17
CA GLY A 149 12.17 1.22 12.61
C GLY A 149 12.40 2.55 13.33
N ALA A 150 13.38 3.33 12.86
CA ALA A 150 13.68 4.65 13.41
C ALA A 150 12.50 5.63 13.28
N ALA A 151 11.88 5.70 12.11
CA ALA A 151 10.70 6.53 11.88
C ALA A 151 9.54 6.13 12.80
N SER A 152 9.33 4.84 13.04
CA SER A 152 8.27 4.36 13.94
C SER A 152 8.49 4.77 15.41
N ILE A 153 9.74 4.87 15.86
CA ILE A 153 10.07 5.35 17.21
C ILE A 153 9.73 6.83 17.35
N LEU A 154 9.89 7.62 16.29
CA LEU A 154 9.55 9.05 16.32
C LEU A 154 8.08 9.31 16.66
N THR A 155 7.17 8.36 16.46
CA THR A 155 5.77 8.49 16.88
C THR A 155 5.57 8.40 18.40
N LYS A 156 6.63 8.12 19.18
CA LYS A 156 6.60 7.97 20.64
C LYS A 156 7.51 8.96 21.38
N VAL A 157 8.24 9.82 20.67
CA VAL A 157 9.09 10.85 21.29
C VAL A 157 8.33 12.18 21.40
N PRO A 158 8.72 13.07 22.33
CA PRO A 158 8.15 14.41 22.45
C PRO A 158 8.27 15.21 21.14
N HIS A 159 7.27 16.04 20.84
CA HIS A 159 7.18 16.80 19.58
C HIS A 159 8.41 17.66 19.32
N GLU A 160 9.05 18.20 20.37
CA GLU A 160 10.23 19.05 20.25
C GLU A 160 11.44 18.29 19.67
N LYS A 161 11.49 16.97 19.86
CA LYS A 161 12.58 16.11 19.36
C LYS A 161 12.32 15.59 17.94
N VAL A 162 11.05 15.49 17.53
CA VAL A 162 10.65 14.89 16.24
C VAL A 162 11.30 15.62 15.07
N THR A 163 11.24 16.95 15.05
CA THR A 163 11.75 17.76 13.92
C THR A 163 13.24 17.52 13.68
N ASN A 164 14.04 17.56 14.75
CA ASN A 164 15.50 17.39 14.64
C ASN A 164 15.88 15.95 14.28
N ALA A 165 15.22 14.95 14.87
CA ALA A 165 15.49 13.55 14.56
C ALA A 165 15.06 13.19 13.13
N LEU A 166 13.91 13.70 12.67
CA LEU A 166 13.47 13.52 11.28
C LEU A 166 14.43 14.19 10.30
N ARG A 167 14.92 15.40 10.62
CA ARG A 167 15.92 16.08 9.80
C ARG A 167 17.15 15.19 9.63
N GLN A 168 17.68 14.65 10.71
CA GLN A 168 18.82 13.70 10.66
C GLN A 168 18.53 12.45 9.83
N LEU A 169 17.32 11.90 9.94
CA LEU A 169 16.90 10.73 9.14
C LEU A 169 16.75 11.01 7.65
N CYS A 170 16.54 12.26 7.24
CA CYS A 170 16.31 12.61 5.84
C CYS A 170 17.53 13.24 5.17
N THR A 171 18.37 13.96 5.92
CA THR A 171 19.52 14.71 5.37
C THR A 171 20.44 13.82 4.55
N TYR A 172 20.78 12.63 5.06
CA TYR A 172 21.69 11.71 4.37
C TYR A 172 21.16 11.29 2.98
N GLN A 173 19.87 11.00 2.90
CA GLN A 173 19.16 10.52 1.72
C GLN A 173 18.96 11.67 0.74
N VAL A 174 18.67 12.87 1.24
CA VAL A 174 18.60 14.11 0.43
C VAL A 174 19.95 14.43 -0.18
N GLU A 175 21.03 14.40 0.59
CA GLU A 175 22.38 14.68 0.10
C GLU A 175 22.83 13.66 -0.93
N ALA A 176 22.56 12.37 -0.70
CA ALA A 176 22.84 11.32 -1.67
C ALA A 176 22.03 11.50 -2.96
N LEU A 177 20.74 11.82 -2.86
CA LEU A 177 19.89 12.10 -4.01
C LEU A 177 20.36 13.34 -4.78
N LYS A 178 20.73 14.43 -4.09
CA LYS A 178 21.31 15.64 -4.73
C LYS A 178 22.56 15.30 -5.54
N LYS A 179 23.48 14.51 -4.99
CA LYS A 179 24.68 14.06 -5.72
C LYS A 179 24.32 13.28 -6.99
N VAL A 180 23.31 12.42 -6.94
CA VAL A 180 22.80 11.69 -8.12
C VAL A 180 22.15 12.63 -9.13
N LEU A 181 21.47 13.69 -8.69
CA LEU A 181 20.88 14.72 -9.56
C LEU A 181 21.94 15.61 -10.23
N GLU A 182 23.06 15.88 -9.57
CA GLU A 182 24.15 16.71 -10.13
C GLU A 182 25.02 15.96 -11.14
N GLN A 183 25.07 14.63 -11.06
CA GLN A 183 25.81 13.81 -12.02
C GLN A 183 25.12 13.83 -13.40
N GLN A 184 25.86 14.26 -14.43
CA GLN A 184 25.44 14.26 -15.83
C GLN A 184 25.76 12.92 -16.51
N ASP A 185 24.75 12.29 -17.13
CA ASP A 185 24.82 11.30 -18.21
C ASP A 185 25.90 10.20 -18.15
N GLN A 186 26.29 9.74 -16.98
CA GLN A 186 26.97 8.45 -16.89
C GLN A 186 25.92 7.37 -17.06
N LYS A 187 25.92 6.71 -18.23
CA LYS A 187 25.20 5.45 -18.49
C LYS A 187 25.18 4.66 -17.19
N MET A 188 23.99 4.46 -16.61
CA MET A 188 23.79 3.72 -15.37
C MET A 188 24.77 2.55 -15.34
N ALA A 189 25.85 2.66 -14.56
CA ALA A 189 26.85 1.61 -14.50
C ALA A 189 26.12 0.41 -13.88
N ILE A 190 25.77 -0.53 -14.74
CA ILE A 190 24.94 -1.69 -14.40
C ILE A 190 25.60 -2.37 -13.20
N GLY A 191 24.99 -2.22 -12.02
CA GLY A 191 25.48 -2.82 -10.77
C GLY A 191 25.77 -1.87 -9.62
N ASN A 192 25.92 -0.55 -9.81
CA ASN A 192 26.16 0.37 -8.69
C ASN A 192 24.87 1.04 -8.19
N LYS A 193 24.20 0.39 -7.22
CA LYS A 193 22.88 0.78 -6.68
C LYS A 193 22.83 2.22 -6.13
N HIS A 194 23.95 2.78 -5.69
CA HIS A 194 24.00 4.14 -5.13
C HIS A 194 23.78 5.25 -6.16
N HIS A 195 23.87 4.96 -7.47
CA HIS A 195 23.56 5.91 -8.54
C HIS A 195 22.10 5.86 -9.00
N ASP A 196 21.30 4.90 -8.53
CA ASP A 196 19.88 4.81 -8.88
C ASP A 196 19.05 5.70 -7.93
N PRO A 197 18.41 6.78 -8.41
CA PRO A 197 17.64 7.67 -7.54
C PRO A 197 16.46 6.95 -6.87
N ALA A 198 15.97 5.83 -7.43
CA ALA A 198 14.90 5.04 -6.85
C ALA A 198 15.20 4.59 -5.41
N VAL A 199 16.46 4.25 -5.12
CA VAL A 199 16.88 3.80 -3.78
C VAL A 199 16.63 4.88 -2.74
N TRP A 200 17.10 6.10 -3.00
CA TRP A 200 16.97 7.23 -2.08
C TRP A 200 15.52 7.69 -1.93
N LEU A 201 14.75 7.66 -3.02
CA LEU A 201 13.32 7.96 -3.03
C LEU A 201 12.51 6.94 -2.21
N ASP A 202 12.82 5.64 -2.33
CA ASP A 202 12.15 4.59 -1.56
C ASP A 202 12.51 4.65 -0.07
N ARG A 203 13.77 4.99 0.26
CA ARG A 203 14.20 5.25 1.65
C ARG A 203 13.43 6.43 2.27
N LEU A 204 13.32 7.55 1.56
CA LEU A 204 12.51 8.70 2.00
C LEU A 204 11.03 8.33 2.15
N ALA A 205 10.47 7.62 1.16
CA ALA A 205 9.10 7.13 1.20
C ALA A 205 8.84 6.23 2.42
N ALA A 206 9.80 5.37 2.78
CA ALA A 206 9.70 4.50 3.95
C ALA A 206 9.70 5.29 5.27
N ILE A 207 10.50 6.35 5.38
CA ILE A 207 10.48 7.23 6.56
C ILE A 207 9.07 7.83 6.72
N PHE A 208 8.58 8.55 5.72
CA PHE A 208 7.28 9.25 5.82
C PHE A 208 6.09 8.32 5.97
N ARG A 209 6.14 7.12 5.38
CA ARG A 209 5.09 6.10 5.53
C ARG A 209 4.86 5.70 7.00
N ASN A 210 5.92 5.71 7.81
CA ASN A 210 5.87 5.20 9.18
C ASN A 210 5.74 6.31 10.23
N LEU A 211 5.50 7.56 9.81
CA LEU A 211 5.32 8.73 10.68
C LEU A 211 3.85 9.10 10.94
N THR A 212 2.89 8.25 10.56
CA THR A 212 1.45 8.54 10.67
C THR A 212 0.78 7.88 11.88
N PRO A 213 -0.19 8.54 12.57
CA PRO A 213 -0.42 9.98 12.73
C PRO A 213 0.02 10.50 14.11
N PHE A 214 0.58 11.71 14.15
CA PHE A 214 0.76 12.48 15.38
C PHE A 214 -0.56 13.15 15.77
N PRO A 215 -1.03 13.03 17.03
CA PRO A 215 -2.11 13.88 17.52
C PRO A 215 -1.56 15.32 17.61
N ILE A 216 -2.04 16.20 16.73
CA ILE A 216 -1.69 17.62 16.76
C ILE A 216 -2.74 18.34 17.60
N GLU A 217 -2.32 19.01 18.66
CA GLU A 217 -3.20 19.89 19.43
C GLU A 217 -3.56 21.12 18.61
N SER A 218 -4.78 21.64 18.82
CA SER A 218 -5.30 22.76 18.03
C SER A 218 -4.37 23.98 18.10
N GLY A 219 -3.83 24.39 16.95
CA GLY A 219 -2.96 25.56 16.82
C GLY A 219 -1.45 25.29 16.85
N GLN A 220 -1.00 24.03 17.00
CA GLN A 220 0.41 23.69 16.84
C GLN A 220 0.75 23.33 15.39
N ASP A 221 1.92 23.77 14.91
CA ASP A 221 2.46 23.36 13.62
C ASP A 221 2.87 21.89 13.64
N HIS A 222 2.71 21.21 12.51
CA HIS A 222 3.09 19.81 12.39
C HIS A 222 4.62 19.67 12.51
N PRO A 223 5.18 18.83 13.41
CA PRO A 223 6.63 18.77 13.66
C PRO A 223 7.44 18.35 12.42
N CYS A 224 6.86 17.51 11.56
CA CYS A 224 7.49 17.13 10.29
C CYS A 224 7.46 18.21 9.20
N GLN A 225 6.64 19.27 9.31
CA GLN A 225 6.44 20.25 8.23
C GLN A 225 7.73 21.00 7.85
N PRO A 226 8.53 21.54 8.79
CA PRO A 226 9.78 22.22 8.43
C PRO A 226 10.72 21.33 7.62
N VAL A 227 10.87 20.07 8.02
CA VAL A 227 11.75 19.10 7.34
C VAL A 227 11.21 18.76 5.95
N VAL A 228 9.90 18.63 5.79
CA VAL A 228 9.31 18.40 4.46
C VAL A 228 9.56 19.58 3.52
N LEU A 229 9.46 20.82 4.01
CA LEU A 229 9.77 22.01 3.21
C LEU A 229 11.25 22.06 2.79
N GLU A 230 12.16 21.60 3.65
CA GLU A 230 13.59 21.45 3.33
C GLU A 230 13.85 20.38 2.24
N ILE A 231 13.05 19.30 2.22
CA ILE A 231 13.18 18.17 1.28
C ILE A 231 12.48 18.42 -0.05
N TRP A 232 11.42 19.24 -0.07
CA TRP A 232 10.60 19.46 -1.26
C TRP A 232 11.41 19.82 -2.52
N PRO A 233 12.40 20.74 -2.49
CA PRO A 233 13.17 21.10 -3.67
C PRO A 233 13.84 19.90 -4.36
N VAL A 234 14.48 18.99 -3.59
CA VAL A 234 15.15 17.82 -4.19
C VAL A 234 14.17 16.84 -4.82
N LEU A 235 12.97 16.67 -4.24
CA LEU A 235 11.92 15.82 -4.81
C LEU A 235 11.38 16.42 -6.11
N SER A 236 11.16 17.74 -6.14
CA SER A 236 10.74 18.49 -7.32
C SER A 236 11.79 18.40 -8.45
N ASP A 237 13.06 18.56 -8.12
CA ASP A 237 14.16 18.46 -9.09
C ASP A 237 14.26 17.05 -9.68
N ALA A 238 14.08 16.01 -8.85
CA ALA A 238 14.03 14.63 -9.31
C ALA A 238 12.87 14.37 -10.29
N CYS A 239 11.66 14.87 -9.99
CA CYS A 239 10.52 14.80 -10.91
C CYS A 239 10.83 15.46 -12.26
N THR A 240 11.50 16.61 -12.23
CA THR A 240 11.80 17.37 -13.45
C THR A 240 12.92 16.71 -14.27
N LYS A 241 14.01 16.28 -13.62
CA LYS A 241 15.14 15.64 -14.30
C LYS A 241 14.75 14.31 -14.95
N TYR A 242 13.96 13.49 -14.25
CA TYR A 242 13.60 12.15 -14.69
C TYR A 242 12.18 12.04 -15.25
N GLN A 243 11.57 13.15 -15.69
CA GLN A 243 10.18 13.20 -16.14
C GLN A 243 9.80 12.17 -17.22
N ALA A 244 10.75 11.71 -18.04
CA ALA A 244 10.52 10.69 -19.06
C ALA A 244 10.60 9.24 -18.53
N ASP A 245 11.21 9.00 -17.37
CA ASP A 245 11.40 7.68 -16.78
C ASP A 245 10.26 7.35 -15.79
N VAL A 246 9.27 6.60 -16.26
CA VAL A 246 8.10 6.17 -15.47
C VAL A 246 8.50 5.46 -14.16
N ARG A 247 9.58 4.67 -14.19
CA ARG A 247 10.03 3.90 -13.02
C ARG A 247 10.45 4.84 -11.90
N ILE A 248 11.13 5.94 -12.22
CA ILE A 248 11.56 6.93 -11.22
C ILE A 248 10.39 7.82 -10.80
N ILE A 249 9.55 8.26 -11.74
CA ILE A 249 8.40 9.10 -11.45
C ILE A 249 7.39 8.40 -10.52
N GLU A 250 7.16 7.10 -10.67
CA GLU A 250 6.37 6.34 -9.71
C GLU A 250 6.93 6.42 -8.28
N ARG A 251 8.27 6.37 -8.13
CA ARG A 251 8.94 6.45 -6.82
C ARG A 251 8.86 7.85 -6.24
N CYS A 252 9.01 8.88 -7.07
CA CYS A 252 8.76 10.27 -6.71
C CYS A 252 7.32 10.46 -6.20
N CYS A 253 6.31 10.07 -6.99
CA CYS A 253 4.90 10.17 -6.62
C CYS A 253 4.58 9.33 -5.36
N ARG A 254 5.19 8.16 -5.20
CA ARG A 254 5.06 7.33 -3.99
C ARG A 254 5.62 8.02 -2.75
N CYS A 255 6.78 8.64 -2.84
CA CYS A 255 7.39 9.40 -1.75
C CYS A 255 6.52 10.62 -1.41
N ILE A 256 6.15 11.43 -2.40
CA ILE A 256 5.29 12.61 -2.21
C ILE A 256 3.94 12.22 -1.60
N ARG A 257 3.35 11.10 -2.04
CA ARG A 257 2.13 10.57 -1.43
C ARG A 257 2.29 10.36 0.07
N PHE A 258 3.38 9.73 0.51
CA PHE A 258 3.60 9.51 1.95
C PHE A 258 3.93 10.80 2.70
N VAL A 259 4.61 11.76 2.06
CA VAL A 259 4.82 13.11 2.62
C VAL A 259 3.48 13.81 2.87
N VAL A 260 2.59 13.84 1.88
CA VAL A 260 1.25 14.44 1.99
C VAL A 260 0.43 13.74 3.06
N ARG A 261 0.43 12.40 3.08
CA ARG A 261 -0.27 11.61 4.12
C ARG A 261 0.30 11.82 5.52
N CYS A 262 1.61 12.04 5.64
CA CYS A 262 2.26 12.32 6.91
C CYS A 262 1.78 13.65 7.48
N LEU A 263 1.77 14.72 6.68
CA LEU A 263 1.39 16.06 7.12
C LEU A 263 -0.12 16.29 7.18
N GLY A 264 -0.89 15.52 6.40
CA GLY A 264 -2.31 15.79 6.15
C GLY A 264 -2.49 17.24 5.71
N ARG A 265 -3.39 17.96 6.39
CA ARG A 265 -3.68 19.39 6.14
C ARG A 265 -2.45 20.30 6.28
N GLY A 266 -1.46 19.92 7.08
CA GLY A 266 -0.21 20.66 7.25
C GLY A 266 0.66 20.77 5.98
N SER A 267 0.36 20.00 4.92
CA SER A 267 1.05 20.12 3.63
C SER A 267 0.52 21.23 2.71
N SER A 268 -0.33 22.14 3.21
CA SER A 268 -1.00 23.17 2.39
C SER A 268 -0.03 24.07 1.62
N ALA A 269 1.13 24.40 2.22
CA ALA A 269 2.19 25.19 1.57
C ALA A 269 2.78 24.53 0.30
N LEU A 270 2.65 23.20 0.19
CA LEU A 270 3.13 22.44 -0.98
C LEU A 270 2.06 22.30 -2.07
N LEU A 271 0.78 22.54 -1.76
CA LEU A 271 -0.32 22.18 -2.64
C LEU A 271 -0.21 22.86 -4.01
N THR A 272 -0.05 24.19 -4.03
CA THR A 272 0.10 24.96 -5.27
C THR A 272 1.32 24.54 -6.09
N PRO A 273 2.57 24.58 -5.56
CA PRO A 273 3.73 24.20 -6.36
C PRO A 273 3.68 22.75 -6.85
N LEU A 274 3.17 21.82 -6.03
CA LEU A 274 3.00 20.42 -6.42
C LEU A 274 2.00 20.27 -7.56
N VAL A 275 0.80 20.85 -7.45
CA VAL A 275 -0.24 20.74 -8.49
C VAL A 275 0.24 21.38 -9.80
N THR A 276 0.86 22.55 -9.74
CA THR A 276 1.43 23.22 -10.93
C THR A 276 2.46 22.33 -11.63
N GLN A 277 3.37 21.71 -10.87
CA GLN A 277 4.36 20.81 -11.45
C GLN A 277 3.72 19.54 -12.02
N MET A 278 2.79 18.90 -11.29
CA MET A 278 2.12 17.69 -11.75
C MET A 278 1.39 17.90 -13.07
N VAL A 279 0.63 19.00 -13.20
CA VAL A 279 -0.08 19.34 -14.45
C VAL A 279 0.90 19.61 -15.59
N SER A 280 1.98 20.35 -15.33
CA SER A 280 3.02 20.62 -16.33
C SER A 280 3.66 19.33 -16.85
N LEU A 281 4.09 18.45 -15.94
CA LEU A 281 4.75 17.19 -16.30
C LEU A 281 3.79 16.23 -17.02
N TYR A 282 2.54 16.11 -16.56
CA TYR A 282 1.57 15.20 -17.18
C TYR A 282 1.16 15.61 -18.60
N ASN A 283 1.17 16.91 -18.90
CA ASN A 283 0.96 17.41 -20.26
C ASN A 283 2.05 16.93 -21.25
N VAL A 284 3.26 16.63 -20.75
CA VAL A 284 4.36 16.10 -21.57
C VAL A 284 4.38 14.57 -21.51
N HIS A 285 4.35 13.99 -20.31
CA HIS A 285 4.42 12.56 -20.06
C HIS A 285 3.24 12.08 -19.20
N GLN A 286 2.33 11.31 -19.79
CA GLN A 286 1.06 10.89 -19.16
C GLN A 286 1.22 9.72 -18.17
N HIS A 287 2.14 9.85 -17.20
CA HIS A 287 2.33 8.84 -16.16
C HIS A 287 1.10 8.78 -15.23
N SER A 288 0.41 7.63 -15.17
CA SER A 288 -0.84 7.48 -14.43
C SER A 288 -0.71 7.79 -12.93
N CYS A 289 0.49 7.60 -12.36
CA CYS A 289 0.77 7.88 -10.96
C CYS A 289 0.53 9.36 -10.56
N PHE A 290 0.50 10.30 -11.51
CA PHE A 290 0.05 11.67 -11.24
C PHE A 290 -1.45 11.76 -10.98
N LEU A 291 -2.29 11.00 -11.70
CA LEU A 291 -3.73 10.87 -11.42
C LEU A 291 -3.94 10.23 -10.04
N TYR A 292 -3.15 9.21 -9.70
CA TYR A 292 -3.22 8.62 -8.38
C TYR A 292 -2.82 9.62 -7.29
N LEU A 293 -1.72 10.36 -7.47
CA LEU A 293 -1.28 11.39 -6.52
C LEU A 293 -2.34 12.49 -6.38
N ALA A 294 -2.98 12.91 -7.47
CA ALA A 294 -4.10 13.84 -7.44
C ALA A 294 -5.27 13.29 -6.59
N SER A 295 -5.55 11.98 -6.66
CA SER A 295 -6.59 11.35 -5.83
C SER A 295 -6.27 11.47 -4.33
N ILE A 296 -4.98 11.48 -3.97
CA ILE A 296 -4.53 11.67 -2.58
C ILE A 296 -4.75 13.13 -2.16
N LEU A 297 -4.44 14.09 -3.03
CA LEU A 297 -4.70 15.50 -2.74
C LEU A 297 -6.20 15.75 -2.53
N VAL A 298 -7.07 15.16 -3.34
CA VAL A 298 -8.52 15.25 -3.15
C VAL A 298 -8.97 14.57 -1.86
N ASP A 299 -8.37 13.44 -1.49
CA ASP A 299 -8.69 12.74 -0.24
C ASP A 299 -8.40 13.58 1.01
N GLU A 300 -7.27 14.30 1.01
CA GLU A 300 -6.84 15.16 2.12
C GLU A 300 -7.52 16.54 2.12
N TYR A 301 -7.69 17.15 0.94
CA TYR A 301 -8.10 18.57 0.79
C TYR A 301 -9.50 18.78 0.20
N GLY A 302 -10.17 17.74 -0.29
CA GLY A 302 -11.48 17.88 -0.96
C GLY A 302 -12.62 18.37 -0.05
N LYS A 303 -12.41 18.47 1.26
CA LYS A 303 -13.38 19.06 2.20
C LYS A 303 -13.07 20.52 2.56
N GLU A 304 -11.91 21.04 2.16
CA GLU A 304 -11.47 22.40 2.45
C GLU A 304 -12.00 23.36 1.38
N ALA A 305 -12.95 24.24 1.75
CA ALA A 305 -13.63 25.14 0.82
C ALA A 305 -12.66 25.92 -0.09
N ASN A 306 -11.54 26.37 0.49
CA ASN A 306 -10.52 27.17 -0.20
C ASN A 306 -9.69 26.37 -1.22
N CYS A 307 -9.74 25.03 -1.19
CA CYS A 307 -8.96 24.16 -2.07
C CYS A 307 -9.81 23.55 -3.19
N ILE A 308 -11.13 23.44 -3.02
CA ILE A 308 -12.01 22.68 -3.92
C ILE A 308 -11.90 23.18 -5.37
N GLN A 309 -11.93 24.50 -5.60
CA GLN A 309 -11.84 25.04 -6.96
C GLN A 309 -10.53 24.65 -7.65
N GLY A 310 -9.38 24.82 -6.96
CA GLY A 310 -8.08 24.45 -7.52
C GLY A 310 -7.95 22.94 -7.79
N LEU A 311 -8.57 22.09 -6.97
CA LEU A 311 -8.63 20.65 -7.24
C LEU A 311 -9.47 20.33 -8.49
N VAL A 312 -10.59 21.03 -8.69
CA VAL A 312 -11.44 20.89 -9.88
C VAL A 312 -10.71 21.36 -11.14
N ASP A 313 -9.96 22.45 -11.06
CA ASP A 313 -9.13 22.94 -12.16
C ASP A 313 -8.03 21.93 -12.51
N MET A 314 -7.41 21.31 -11.50
CA MET A 314 -6.44 20.22 -11.68
C MET A 314 -7.08 19.01 -12.38
N LEU A 315 -8.28 18.58 -11.98
CA LEU A 315 -8.99 17.49 -12.65
C LEU A 315 -9.20 17.81 -14.14
N GLN A 316 -9.71 18.99 -14.45
CA GLN A 316 -9.96 19.44 -15.82
C GLN A 316 -8.66 19.50 -16.65
N ALA A 317 -7.55 19.93 -16.04
CA ALA A 317 -6.27 19.96 -16.71
C ALA A 317 -5.74 18.54 -17.02
N PHE A 318 -5.97 17.57 -16.13
CA PHE A 318 -5.58 16.18 -16.37
C PHE A 318 -6.44 15.46 -17.40
N THR A 319 -7.75 15.75 -17.48
CA THR A 319 -8.65 15.03 -18.38
C THR A 319 -8.31 15.24 -19.85
N VAL A 320 -7.80 16.41 -20.24
CA VAL A 320 -7.45 16.72 -21.64
C VAL A 320 -6.40 15.74 -22.22
N PRO A 321 -5.17 15.64 -21.68
CA PRO A 321 -4.20 14.65 -22.15
C PRO A 321 -4.61 13.20 -21.85
N THR A 322 -5.39 12.95 -20.78
CA THR A 322 -5.89 11.61 -20.46
C THR A 322 -6.84 11.08 -21.54
N PHE A 323 -7.84 11.86 -21.94
CA PHE A 323 -8.76 11.43 -23.00
C PHE A 323 -8.07 11.31 -24.34
N LYS A 324 -7.15 12.23 -24.68
CA LYS A 324 -6.31 12.07 -25.88
C LYS A 324 -5.54 10.74 -25.91
N LEU A 325 -5.10 10.24 -24.75
CA LEU A 325 -4.44 8.94 -24.63
C LEU A 325 -5.44 7.78 -24.78
N LEU A 326 -6.59 7.85 -24.09
CA LEU A 326 -7.58 6.77 -24.05
C LEU A 326 -8.44 6.66 -25.31
N GLU A 327 -8.58 7.73 -26.09
CA GLU A 327 -9.28 7.78 -27.38
C GLU A 327 -8.46 7.18 -28.54
N GLN A 328 -7.18 6.86 -28.32
CA GLN A 328 -6.36 6.14 -29.29
C GLN A 328 -6.95 4.75 -29.57
N GLU A 329 -6.55 4.15 -30.69
CA GLU A 329 -6.95 2.78 -31.00
C GLU A 329 -6.53 1.83 -29.88
N ASN A 330 -7.52 1.11 -29.32
CA ASN A 330 -7.35 0.26 -28.13
C ASN A 330 -6.82 0.99 -26.89
N GLY A 331 -6.98 2.31 -26.77
CA GLY A 331 -6.40 3.13 -25.70
C GLY A 331 -6.74 2.63 -24.29
N LEU A 332 -8.01 2.29 -24.01
CA LEU A 332 -8.43 1.71 -22.72
C LEU A 332 -7.70 0.40 -22.37
N ARG A 333 -7.41 -0.44 -23.38
CA ARG A 333 -6.72 -1.73 -23.21
C ARG A 333 -5.21 -1.55 -23.08
N ASN A 334 -4.65 -0.57 -23.80
CA ASN A 334 -3.22 -0.29 -23.81
C ASN A 334 -2.77 0.52 -22.59
N HIS A 335 -3.68 1.24 -21.95
CA HIS A 335 -3.40 2.11 -20.80
C HIS A 335 -4.32 1.81 -19.60
N PRO A 336 -4.35 0.55 -19.10
CA PRO A 336 -5.24 0.17 -17.99
C PRO A 336 -4.86 0.88 -16.68
N ASP A 337 -3.59 1.19 -16.45
CA ASP A 337 -3.13 1.93 -15.25
C ASP A 337 -3.68 3.36 -15.24
N THR A 338 -3.74 4.02 -16.40
CA THR A 338 -4.38 5.32 -16.55
C THR A 338 -5.88 5.25 -16.26
N VAL A 339 -6.56 4.18 -16.69
CA VAL A 339 -7.98 3.96 -16.37
C VAL A 339 -8.16 3.74 -14.86
N ASP A 340 -7.35 2.88 -14.24
CA ASP A 340 -7.37 2.65 -12.79
C ASP A 340 -7.22 3.97 -12.03
N ASP A 341 -6.14 4.70 -12.28
CA ASP A 341 -5.81 5.91 -11.52
C ASP A 341 -6.77 7.08 -11.81
N LEU A 342 -7.33 7.19 -13.03
CA LEU A 342 -8.39 8.14 -13.36
C LEU A 342 -9.63 7.88 -12.50
N PHE A 343 -10.11 6.63 -12.44
CA PHE A 343 -11.33 6.32 -11.68
C PHE A 343 -11.11 6.29 -10.17
N ARG A 344 -9.87 6.08 -9.70
CA ARG A 344 -9.50 6.37 -8.30
C ARG A 344 -9.62 7.85 -7.98
N LEU A 345 -9.19 8.74 -8.88
CA LEU A 345 -9.35 10.19 -8.75
C LEU A 345 -10.83 10.59 -8.73
N CYS A 346 -11.62 10.12 -9.70
CA CYS A 346 -13.06 10.40 -9.77
C CYS A 346 -13.79 9.90 -8.53
N MET A 347 -13.50 8.68 -8.06
CA MET A 347 -14.08 8.15 -6.83
C MET A 347 -13.78 9.03 -5.62
N ARG A 348 -12.55 9.56 -5.50
CA ARG A 348 -12.21 10.46 -4.38
C ARG A 348 -12.96 11.78 -4.44
N PHE A 349 -13.19 12.34 -5.63
CA PHE A 349 -14.05 13.51 -5.80
C PHE A 349 -15.49 13.22 -5.38
N THR A 350 -16.07 12.10 -5.84
CA THR A 350 -17.40 11.64 -5.45
C THR A 350 -17.56 11.57 -3.93
N GLN A 351 -16.54 11.07 -3.22
CA GLN A 351 -16.58 10.88 -1.77
C GLN A 351 -16.36 12.16 -0.96
N ARG A 352 -15.54 13.09 -1.48
CA ARG A 352 -15.06 14.26 -0.73
C ARG A 352 -15.84 15.54 -1.05
N SER A 353 -16.21 15.74 -2.31
CA SER A 353 -16.83 16.97 -2.82
C SER A 353 -17.93 16.66 -3.86
N PRO A 354 -18.94 15.81 -3.53
CA PRO A 354 -19.87 15.25 -4.52
C PRO A 354 -20.59 16.31 -5.35
N VAL A 355 -21.18 17.33 -4.73
CA VAL A 355 -21.95 18.36 -5.44
C VAL A 355 -21.09 19.07 -6.49
N VAL A 356 -19.88 19.49 -6.11
CA VAL A 356 -18.97 20.20 -7.03
C VAL A 356 -18.50 19.28 -8.16
N PHE A 357 -18.20 18.02 -7.86
CA PHE A 357 -17.81 17.05 -8.88
C PHE A 357 -18.94 16.77 -9.88
N LEU A 358 -20.18 16.60 -9.40
CA LEU A 358 -21.36 16.36 -10.24
C LEU A 358 -21.71 17.55 -11.14
N GLN A 359 -21.32 18.76 -10.75
CA GLN A 359 -21.51 19.99 -11.54
C GLN A 359 -20.29 20.36 -12.39
N CYS A 360 -19.21 19.58 -12.32
CA CYS A 360 -17.97 19.86 -13.02
C CYS A 360 -18.17 19.73 -14.55
N PRO A 361 -17.60 20.63 -15.39
CA PRO A 361 -17.76 20.57 -16.84
C PRO A 361 -17.36 19.23 -17.48
N VAL A 362 -16.39 18.52 -16.89
CA VAL A 362 -15.88 17.26 -17.42
C VAL A 362 -16.63 16.02 -16.93
N ILE A 363 -17.69 16.18 -16.12
CA ILE A 363 -18.43 15.03 -15.55
C ILE A 363 -18.97 14.10 -16.64
N LYS A 364 -19.63 14.63 -17.68
CA LYS A 364 -20.24 13.80 -18.72
C LYS A 364 -19.19 13.02 -19.53
N PRO A 365 -18.08 13.63 -20.03
CA PRO A 365 -16.98 12.86 -20.62
C PRO A 365 -16.43 11.75 -19.72
N LEU A 366 -16.29 12.01 -18.41
CA LEU A 366 -15.83 11.01 -17.45
C LEU A 366 -16.82 9.84 -17.31
N LEU A 367 -18.13 10.12 -17.28
CA LEU A 367 -19.17 9.09 -17.28
C LEU A 367 -19.13 8.25 -18.56
N CYS A 368 -19.01 8.89 -19.74
CA CYS A 368 -18.88 8.17 -21.01
C CYS A 368 -17.63 7.26 -21.03
N CYS A 369 -16.49 7.75 -20.54
CA CYS A 369 -15.28 6.95 -20.38
C CYS A 369 -15.50 5.77 -19.41
N GLY A 370 -16.23 5.99 -18.32
CA GLY A 370 -16.55 4.96 -17.33
C GLY A 370 -17.43 3.86 -17.90
N ILE A 371 -18.39 4.21 -18.75
CA ILE A 371 -19.25 3.26 -19.47
C ILE A 371 -18.41 2.42 -20.45
N ALA A 372 -17.55 3.07 -21.23
CA ALA A 372 -16.68 2.38 -22.17
C ALA A 372 -15.69 1.42 -21.47
N ALA A 373 -15.26 1.74 -20.26
CA ALA A 373 -14.33 0.94 -19.47
C ALA A 373 -14.99 -0.19 -18.65
N CYS A 374 -16.32 -0.26 -18.57
CA CYS A 374 -17.03 -1.33 -17.81
C CYS A 374 -16.64 -2.74 -18.28
N GLY A 375 -16.36 -2.92 -19.57
CA GLY A 375 -15.97 -4.20 -20.16
C GLY A 375 -14.46 -4.45 -20.25
N LEU A 376 -13.63 -3.60 -19.64
CA LEU A 376 -12.18 -3.72 -19.70
C LEU A 376 -11.71 -4.94 -18.90
N ASP A 377 -11.13 -5.94 -19.58
CA ASP A 377 -10.55 -7.15 -18.96
C ASP A 377 -9.17 -6.85 -18.34
N HIS A 378 -9.20 -6.05 -17.28
CA HIS A 378 -8.05 -5.75 -16.44
C HIS A 378 -8.52 -5.57 -15.00
N LYS A 379 -8.00 -6.40 -14.09
CA LYS A 379 -8.52 -6.54 -12.72
C LYS A 379 -8.63 -5.22 -11.96
N ASP A 380 -7.53 -4.46 -11.88
CA ASP A 380 -7.50 -3.27 -11.02
C ASP A 380 -8.26 -2.09 -11.66
N ALA A 381 -8.04 -1.82 -12.94
CA ALA A 381 -8.80 -0.85 -13.73
C ALA A 381 -10.32 -1.07 -13.67
N ASN A 382 -10.80 -2.29 -13.91
CA ASN A 382 -12.23 -2.60 -13.84
C ASN A 382 -12.76 -2.41 -12.41
N ALA A 383 -12.02 -2.87 -11.39
CA ALA A 383 -12.41 -2.69 -10.00
C ALA A 383 -12.52 -1.20 -9.62
N SER A 384 -11.66 -0.32 -10.16
CA SER A 384 -11.76 1.12 -9.93
C SER A 384 -12.93 1.76 -10.69
N VAL A 385 -13.23 1.32 -11.91
CA VAL A 385 -14.40 1.77 -12.69
C VAL A 385 -15.71 1.39 -11.99
N THR A 386 -15.87 0.13 -11.60
CA THR A 386 -17.09 -0.37 -10.93
C THR A 386 -17.28 0.26 -9.55
N LYS A 387 -16.20 0.44 -8.77
CA LYS A 387 -16.26 1.18 -7.50
C LYS A 387 -16.63 2.64 -7.70
N PHE A 388 -16.10 3.30 -8.73
CA PHE A 388 -16.52 4.66 -9.07
C PHE A 388 -18.02 4.73 -9.34
N TRP A 389 -18.55 3.84 -10.18
CA TRP A 389 -19.99 3.79 -10.47
C TRP A 389 -20.85 3.54 -9.23
N THR A 390 -20.45 2.57 -8.41
CA THR A 390 -21.11 2.24 -7.13
C THR A 390 -21.18 3.48 -6.23
N GLU A 391 -20.06 4.16 -6.01
CA GLU A 391 -20.02 5.36 -5.17
C GLU A 391 -20.77 6.55 -5.80
N PHE A 392 -20.73 6.70 -7.13
CA PHE A 392 -21.46 7.73 -7.86
C PHE A 392 -22.96 7.59 -7.67
N ILE A 393 -23.50 6.37 -7.77
CA ILE A 393 -24.93 6.13 -7.59
C ILE A 393 -25.35 6.31 -6.13
N LYS A 394 -24.52 5.83 -5.18
CA LYS A 394 -24.75 6.02 -3.73
C LYS A 394 -24.88 7.47 -3.33
N VAL A 395 -24.15 8.38 -3.98
CA VAL A 395 -24.28 9.83 -3.75
C VAL A 395 -25.73 10.31 -3.98
N GLY A 396 -26.52 9.62 -4.79
CA GLY A 396 -27.90 10.00 -5.06
C GLY A 396 -28.94 9.53 -4.03
N HIS A 397 -28.63 8.53 -3.20
CA HIS A 397 -29.62 7.94 -2.27
C HIS A 397 -29.13 7.74 -0.83
N GLU A 398 -27.81 7.77 -0.57
CA GLU A 398 -27.26 7.70 0.78
C GLU A 398 -27.14 9.08 1.46
N ARG A 399 -27.06 9.05 2.80
CA ARG A 399 -26.87 10.22 3.67
C ARG A 399 -27.97 11.27 3.48
N ASP A 400 -29.21 10.81 3.50
CA ASP A 400 -30.44 11.59 3.36
C ASP A 400 -30.62 12.71 4.41
N THR A 401 -29.98 12.57 5.57
CA THR A 401 -29.98 13.58 6.63
C THR A 401 -29.12 14.82 6.35
N ARG A 402 -28.30 14.84 5.29
CA ARG A 402 -27.46 15.99 4.94
C ARG A 402 -28.26 17.06 4.21
N GLU A 403 -27.96 18.33 4.48
CA GLU A 403 -28.59 19.49 3.83
C GLU A 403 -28.45 19.49 2.30
N ASP A 404 -27.37 18.89 1.77
CA ASP A 404 -27.11 18.80 0.34
C ASP A 404 -27.81 17.61 -0.36
N PHE A 405 -28.61 16.81 0.36
CA PHE A 405 -29.17 15.55 -0.16
C PHE A 405 -30.03 15.73 -1.41
N GLU A 406 -31.03 16.61 -1.39
CA GLU A 406 -31.93 16.81 -2.53
C GLU A 406 -31.18 17.33 -3.77
N LEU A 407 -30.14 18.15 -3.56
CA LEU A 407 -29.27 18.59 -4.63
C LEU A 407 -28.45 17.42 -5.21
N ARG A 408 -27.83 16.59 -4.36
CA ARG A 408 -27.08 15.40 -4.81
C ARG A 408 -28.00 14.43 -5.57
N LYS A 409 -29.19 14.15 -5.03
CA LYS A 409 -30.18 13.26 -5.64
C LYS A 409 -30.63 13.75 -7.01
N SER A 410 -30.97 15.02 -7.14
CA SER A 410 -31.38 15.61 -8.43
C SER A 410 -30.26 15.60 -9.47
N LEU A 411 -29.03 15.93 -9.08
CA LEU A 411 -27.86 15.89 -9.97
C LEU A 411 -27.56 14.47 -10.47
N VAL A 412 -27.52 13.49 -9.58
CA VAL A 412 -27.31 12.07 -9.94
C VAL A 412 -28.45 11.58 -10.83
N LYS A 413 -29.71 11.92 -10.50
CA LYS A 413 -30.88 11.57 -11.31
C LYS A 413 -30.74 12.08 -12.75
N ASN A 414 -30.43 13.36 -12.94
CA ASN A 414 -30.31 13.94 -14.28
C ASN A 414 -29.20 13.26 -15.11
N LEU A 415 -28.08 12.93 -14.48
CA LEU A 415 -26.98 12.21 -15.15
C LEU A 415 -27.35 10.75 -15.49
N LEU A 416 -28.11 10.08 -14.62
CA LEU A 416 -28.61 8.72 -14.88
C LEU A 416 -29.73 8.69 -15.93
N GLU A 417 -30.56 9.74 -16.03
CA GLU A 417 -31.54 9.88 -17.12
C GLU A 417 -30.84 9.95 -18.49
N GLU A 418 -29.67 10.61 -18.56
CA GLU A 418 -28.89 10.74 -19.79
C GLU A 418 -28.03 9.51 -20.11
N HIS A 419 -27.37 8.91 -19.09
CA HIS A 419 -26.34 7.89 -19.30
C HIS A 419 -26.68 6.51 -18.74
N GLY A 420 -27.74 6.39 -17.92
CA GLY A 420 -28.06 5.17 -17.17
C GLY A 420 -28.37 3.97 -18.07
N LYS A 421 -28.99 4.19 -19.24
CA LYS A 421 -29.24 3.13 -20.21
C LYS A 421 -27.96 2.52 -20.74
N ALA A 422 -27.05 3.37 -21.20
CA ALA A 422 -25.76 2.93 -21.73
C ALA A 422 -24.92 2.25 -20.65
N LEU A 423 -24.99 2.72 -19.39
CA LEU A 423 -24.35 2.06 -18.26
C LEU A 423 -24.86 0.63 -18.04
N VAL A 424 -26.18 0.44 -17.96
CA VAL A 424 -26.79 -0.88 -17.77
C VAL A 424 -26.41 -1.83 -18.91
N GLU A 425 -26.52 -1.36 -20.15
CA GLU A 425 -26.12 -2.14 -21.33
C GLU A 425 -24.64 -2.55 -21.28
N ALA A 426 -23.76 -1.61 -20.91
CA ALA A 426 -22.33 -1.86 -20.82
C ALA A 426 -21.98 -2.86 -19.71
N VAL A 427 -22.59 -2.75 -18.53
CA VAL A 427 -22.36 -3.68 -17.40
C VAL A 427 -22.87 -5.08 -17.74
N ILE A 428 -24.07 -5.22 -18.32
CA ILE A 428 -24.59 -6.52 -18.77
C ILE A 428 -23.68 -7.12 -19.82
N LYS A 429 -23.29 -6.35 -20.84
CA LYS A 429 -22.39 -6.81 -21.90
C LYS A 429 -21.05 -7.27 -21.32
N ALA A 430 -20.50 -6.52 -20.36
CA ALA A 430 -19.27 -6.86 -19.68
C ALA A 430 -19.40 -8.22 -18.96
N CYS A 431 -20.51 -8.43 -18.25
CA CYS A 431 -20.75 -9.68 -17.53
C CYS A 431 -20.94 -10.90 -18.44
N VAL A 432 -21.60 -10.73 -19.59
CA VAL A 432 -21.94 -11.84 -20.48
C VAL A 432 -20.79 -12.21 -21.42
N PHE A 433 -20.03 -11.21 -21.89
CA PHE A 433 -19.11 -11.41 -23.02
C PHE A 433 -17.66 -11.03 -22.76
N CYS A 434 -17.36 -10.13 -21.82
CA CYS A 434 -16.03 -9.54 -21.72
C CYS A 434 -15.23 -10.01 -20.50
N LEU A 435 -15.85 -10.06 -19.32
CA LEU A 435 -15.13 -10.21 -18.07
C LEU A 435 -15.05 -11.68 -17.61
N PRO A 436 -13.99 -12.08 -16.89
CA PRO A 436 -13.96 -13.32 -16.14
C PRO A 436 -14.91 -13.33 -14.93
N SER A 437 -15.45 -14.50 -14.56
CA SER A 437 -16.46 -14.63 -13.50
C SER A 437 -16.06 -14.07 -12.13
N TYR A 438 -14.76 -13.95 -11.83
CA TYR A 438 -14.29 -13.39 -10.54
C TYR A 438 -14.42 -11.86 -10.44
N MET A 439 -14.63 -11.14 -11.55
CA MET A 439 -14.80 -9.68 -11.61
C MET A 439 -16.27 -9.25 -11.54
N MET A 440 -17.17 -10.22 -11.70
CA MET A 440 -18.62 -10.02 -11.75
C MET A 440 -19.25 -9.49 -10.46
N PRO A 441 -18.76 -9.84 -9.24
CA PRO A 441 -19.30 -9.27 -8.02
C PRO A 441 -19.31 -7.74 -8.02
N ASP A 442 -18.23 -7.12 -8.50
CA ASP A 442 -18.13 -5.65 -8.54
C ASP A 442 -19.11 -5.04 -9.55
N SER A 443 -19.37 -5.73 -10.66
CA SER A 443 -20.40 -5.32 -11.63
C SER A 443 -21.82 -5.49 -11.09
N ALA A 444 -22.06 -6.51 -10.27
CA ALA A 444 -23.34 -6.73 -9.61
C ALA A 444 -23.63 -5.64 -8.57
N ASP A 445 -22.60 -5.13 -7.88
CA ASP A 445 -22.74 -4.02 -6.94
C ASP A 445 -23.23 -2.74 -7.65
N VAL A 446 -22.78 -2.48 -8.89
CA VAL A 446 -23.29 -1.35 -9.70
C VAL A 446 -24.79 -1.50 -10.00
N ILE A 447 -25.21 -2.70 -10.44
CA ILE A 447 -26.63 -2.98 -10.72
C ILE A 447 -27.47 -2.83 -9.45
N TYR A 448 -26.97 -3.36 -8.33
CA TYR A 448 -27.63 -3.24 -7.03
C TYR A 448 -27.86 -1.78 -6.65
N GLU A 449 -26.84 -0.93 -6.77
CA GLU A 449 -27.00 0.50 -6.44
C GLU A 449 -27.98 1.22 -7.37
N LEU A 450 -28.02 0.87 -8.67
CA LEU A 450 -29.03 1.38 -9.58
C LEU A 450 -30.45 1.02 -9.15
N MET A 451 -30.65 -0.22 -8.68
CA MET A 451 -31.95 -0.67 -8.15
C MET A 451 -32.31 0.05 -6.84
N MET A 452 -31.33 0.30 -5.97
CA MET A 452 -31.54 1.06 -4.74
C MET A 452 -31.92 2.51 -5.02
N PHE A 453 -31.28 3.13 -6.01
CA PHE A 453 -31.59 4.50 -6.43
C PHE A 453 -32.99 4.63 -7.05
N ASP A 454 -33.43 3.64 -7.84
CA ASP A 454 -34.77 3.61 -8.48
C ASP A 454 -35.87 3.01 -7.56
N ARG A 455 -35.55 2.62 -6.32
CA ARG A 455 -36.53 1.98 -5.40
C ARG A 455 -37.72 2.94 -5.20
N PRO A 456 -38.97 2.50 -5.44
CA PRO A 456 -40.08 3.40 -5.70
C PRO A 456 -40.50 4.18 -4.45
N GLN A 457 -40.53 5.51 -4.56
CA GLN A 457 -41.60 6.29 -3.94
C GLN A 457 -42.85 6.39 -4.84
N ARG A 458 -42.81 5.90 -6.10
CA ARG A 458 -43.94 5.67 -7.03
C ARG A 458 -43.48 4.85 -8.25
N PRO A 459 -44.39 4.15 -8.95
CA PRO A 459 -44.03 3.26 -10.05
C PRO A 459 -43.77 4.06 -11.34
N THR A 460 -42.50 4.27 -11.68
CA THR A 460 -42.09 4.67 -13.04
C THR A 460 -41.50 3.47 -13.78
N PRO A 461 -41.64 3.41 -15.13
CA PRO A 461 -41.18 2.29 -15.93
C PRO A 461 -39.71 2.44 -16.36
N SER A 462 -38.78 2.62 -15.41
CA SER A 462 -37.38 2.99 -15.71
C SER A 462 -36.41 1.80 -15.74
N LEU A 463 -35.94 1.26 -14.61
CA LEU A 463 -34.84 0.29 -14.64
C LEU A 463 -35.23 -1.12 -15.12
N ASN A 464 -36.40 -1.63 -14.70
CA ASN A 464 -36.86 -2.98 -15.05
C ASN A 464 -37.14 -3.12 -16.56
N GLN A 465 -37.64 -2.08 -17.21
CA GLN A 465 -37.81 -2.06 -18.66
C GLN A 465 -36.47 -1.98 -19.39
N MET A 466 -35.50 -1.23 -18.85
CA MET A 466 -34.15 -1.14 -19.41
C MET A 466 -33.39 -2.47 -19.29
N LEU A 467 -33.49 -3.14 -18.15
CA LEU A 467 -32.95 -4.49 -17.94
C LEU A 467 -33.61 -5.50 -18.88
N ALA A 468 -34.94 -5.51 -18.97
CA ALA A 468 -35.68 -6.38 -19.87
C ALA A 468 -35.31 -6.13 -21.34
N HIS A 469 -35.27 -4.88 -21.81
CA HIS A 469 -34.87 -4.54 -23.18
C HIS A 469 -33.42 -4.90 -23.49
N SER A 470 -32.49 -4.68 -22.56
CA SER A 470 -31.08 -4.98 -22.75
C SER A 470 -30.84 -6.49 -22.84
N VAL A 471 -31.54 -7.30 -22.04
CA VAL A 471 -31.44 -8.76 -22.06
C VAL A 471 -32.16 -9.36 -23.28
N LEU A 472 -33.32 -8.82 -23.65
CA LEU A 472 -34.14 -9.29 -24.79
C LEU A 472 -33.61 -8.84 -26.16
N GLY A 473 -32.75 -7.82 -26.21
CA GLY A 473 -32.17 -7.28 -27.46
C GLY A 473 -31.05 -8.12 -28.07
N TYR A 474 -30.51 -9.11 -27.35
CA TYR A 474 -29.47 -10.01 -27.88
C TYR A 474 -30.10 -11.17 -28.68
N SER A 475 -29.96 -11.13 -30.01
CA SER A 475 -30.51 -12.15 -30.91
C SER A 475 -29.88 -13.54 -30.69
N SER A 476 -30.69 -14.57 -30.92
CA SER A 476 -30.38 -15.99 -30.70
C SER A 476 -29.15 -16.52 -31.47
N SER A 477 -28.70 -15.80 -32.49
CA SER A 477 -27.61 -16.19 -33.41
C SER A 477 -26.20 -15.77 -32.95
N GLN A 478 -26.07 -14.87 -31.97
CA GLN A 478 -24.77 -14.41 -31.43
C GLN A 478 -24.32 -15.15 -30.16
N LEU A 479 -25.15 -16.06 -29.64
CA LEU A 479 -24.99 -16.69 -28.33
C LEU A 479 -24.77 -18.21 -28.50
N GLY A 480 -23.72 -18.78 -27.87
CA GLY A 480 -23.41 -20.22 -27.76
C GLY A 480 -24.16 -20.93 -26.60
N PRO A 481 -24.22 -22.27 -26.55
CA PRO A 481 -25.40 -23.11 -26.19
C PRO A 481 -26.15 -22.86 -24.86
N MET A 482 -27.42 -23.26 -24.85
CA MET A 482 -28.59 -22.76 -24.09
C MET A 482 -28.77 -23.05 -22.57
N SER A 483 -27.82 -23.62 -21.81
CA SER A 483 -28.15 -24.05 -20.43
C SER A 483 -27.95 -23.00 -19.32
N ALA A 484 -27.13 -21.97 -19.55
CA ALA A 484 -26.95 -20.83 -18.63
C ALA A 484 -27.90 -19.66 -18.95
N ARG A 485 -28.28 -19.52 -20.23
CA ARG A 485 -29.05 -18.40 -20.81
C ARG A 485 -30.41 -18.16 -20.17
N HIS A 486 -31.15 -19.23 -19.86
CA HIS A 486 -32.52 -19.11 -19.37
C HIS A 486 -32.56 -18.64 -17.91
N ARG A 487 -31.58 -19.05 -17.11
CA ARG A 487 -31.53 -18.78 -15.66
C ARG A 487 -31.16 -17.33 -15.33
N ILE A 488 -30.25 -16.71 -16.07
CA ILE A 488 -29.81 -15.33 -15.80
C ILE A 488 -30.90 -14.34 -16.20
N GLY A 489 -31.49 -14.51 -17.39
CA GLY A 489 -32.60 -13.68 -17.87
C GLY A 489 -33.84 -13.82 -17.01
N GLU A 490 -34.26 -15.04 -16.67
CA GLU A 490 -35.42 -15.24 -15.78
C GLU A 490 -35.16 -14.75 -14.36
N THR A 491 -33.94 -14.88 -13.83
CA THR A 491 -33.67 -14.44 -12.45
C THR A 491 -33.47 -12.93 -12.35
N LEU A 492 -32.87 -12.27 -13.36
CA LEU A 492 -32.82 -10.79 -13.41
C LEU A 492 -34.20 -10.17 -13.66
N ILE A 493 -35.08 -10.87 -14.39
CA ILE A 493 -36.49 -10.47 -14.58
C ILE A 493 -37.32 -10.78 -13.32
N SER A 494 -36.99 -11.81 -12.54
CA SER A 494 -37.71 -12.19 -11.31
C SER A 494 -37.26 -11.43 -10.06
N VAL A 495 -36.04 -10.90 -10.02
CA VAL A 495 -35.54 -10.12 -8.88
C VAL A 495 -36.06 -8.69 -9.01
N THR A 496 -37.27 -8.47 -8.51
CA THR A 496 -37.92 -7.16 -8.44
C THR A 496 -37.65 -6.43 -7.12
N ASP A 497 -36.94 -7.05 -6.17
CA ASP A 497 -36.65 -6.51 -4.84
C ASP A 497 -35.14 -6.63 -4.49
N PRO A 498 -34.44 -5.53 -4.15
CA PRO A 498 -33.05 -5.54 -3.68
C PRO A 498 -32.78 -6.48 -2.50
N GLU A 499 -33.76 -6.75 -1.62
CA GLU A 499 -33.57 -7.64 -0.47
C GLU A 499 -33.46 -9.13 -0.88
N GLU A 500 -34.06 -9.54 -2.00
CA GLU A 500 -33.92 -10.90 -2.54
C GLU A 500 -32.51 -11.17 -3.06
N MET A 501 -31.77 -10.14 -3.45
CA MET A 501 -30.38 -10.24 -3.92
C MET A 501 -29.39 -10.54 -2.77
N PHE A 502 -29.78 -10.30 -1.51
CA PHE A 502 -29.00 -10.58 -0.30
C PHE A 502 -29.30 -11.94 0.34
N THR A 503 -30.48 -12.53 0.10
CA THR A 503 -30.84 -13.86 0.61
C THR A 503 -30.25 -15.00 -0.22
N VAL A 504 -29.72 -14.69 -1.41
CA VAL A 504 -28.97 -15.64 -2.25
C VAL A 504 -27.53 -15.77 -1.72
N PRO A 505 -27.13 -16.92 -1.14
CA PRO A 505 -25.77 -17.10 -0.60
C PRO A 505 -24.71 -16.84 -1.68
N ARG A 506 -23.53 -16.32 -1.29
CA ARG A 506 -22.41 -15.99 -2.21
C ARG A 506 -22.05 -17.13 -3.19
N SER A 507 -22.28 -18.38 -2.81
CA SER A 507 -22.10 -19.57 -3.66
C SER A 507 -23.14 -19.71 -4.78
N LYS A 508 -24.36 -19.18 -4.60
CA LYS A 508 -25.45 -19.13 -5.59
C LYS A 508 -25.44 -17.87 -6.46
N ARG A 509 -24.74 -16.79 -6.08
CA ARG A 509 -24.41 -15.67 -7.00
C ARG A 509 -23.59 -16.11 -8.22
N ARG A 510 -22.88 -17.24 -8.13
CA ARG A 510 -22.21 -17.90 -9.26
C ARG A 510 -23.15 -18.57 -10.26
N LEU A 511 -24.43 -18.73 -9.95
CA LEU A 511 -25.46 -19.27 -10.84
C LEU A 511 -26.34 -18.17 -11.46
N LEU A 512 -26.17 -16.91 -11.00
CA LEU A 512 -26.75 -15.68 -11.56
C LEU A 512 -25.89 -15.08 -12.68
N VAL A 513 -24.74 -15.69 -12.98
CA VAL A 513 -23.79 -15.32 -14.04
C VAL A 513 -23.46 -16.55 -14.88
#